data_AF-A0A0L0SW67-F1
#
_entry.id   AF-A0A0L0SW67-F1
#
_cell.length_a   1.000
_cell.length_b   1.000
_cell.length_c   1.000
_cell.angle_alpha   90.00
_cell.angle_beta   90.00
_cell.angle_gamma   90.00
#
_symmetry.space_group_name_H-M   'P 1'
#
loop_
_entity.id
_entity.type
_entity.pdbx_description
1 polymer ?
#
loop_
_entity_poly.entity_id
_entity_poly.type
_entity_poly.pdbx_seq_one_letter_code
_entity_poly.pdbx_strand_id
1 'polypeptide(L)'
;MFPGDAIVLEARDLFVTQAALTGESVPVEKVPGPRDAASSALEDVVPASAVENNEDVALLDRTTVGFAGTSVVSGMGTALVVATGDHTYVAAMSAKLTEMPGLNAFERGVRRVSYILVPTRKSLTLLEGMCLDTHVTNSSASRSSWPR
;
A
#
# COMPACT_ATOMS: atom_id res chain seq x y z
N MET A 1 12.44 -18.97 -15.21
CA MET A 1 11.89 -17.91 -14.34
C MET A 1 12.23 -16.56 -14.95
N PHE A 2 11.27 -15.63 -15.01
CA PHE A 2 11.50 -14.28 -15.52
C PHE A 2 12.23 -13.42 -14.47
N PRO A 3 13.34 -12.75 -14.82
CA PRO A 3 14.12 -11.93 -13.88
C PRO A 3 13.50 -10.54 -13.62
N GLY A 4 12.58 -10.11 -14.48
CA GLY A 4 11.90 -8.81 -14.43
C GLY A 4 10.65 -8.85 -15.31
N ASP A 5 9.93 -7.75 -15.38
CA ASP A 5 8.80 -7.62 -16.29
C ASP A 5 9.31 -7.46 -17.71
N ALA A 6 8.81 -8.30 -18.62
CA ALA A 6 9.33 -8.42 -19.96
C ALA A 6 8.23 -8.52 -21.01
N ILE A 7 8.49 -7.95 -22.19
CA ILE A 7 7.64 -8.07 -23.38
C ILE A 7 8.22 -9.17 -24.27
N VAL A 8 7.39 -10.15 -24.61
CA VAL A 8 7.78 -11.28 -25.47
C VAL A 8 7.92 -10.79 -26.91
N LEU A 9 9.12 -10.95 -27.48
CA LEU A 9 9.44 -10.59 -28.87
C LEU A 9 9.38 -11.81 -29.80
N GLU A 10 9.77 -12.96 -29.28
CA GLU A 10 9.69 -14.26 -29.94
C GLU A 10 9.32 -15.32 -28.91
N ALA A 11 8.42 -16.24 -29.28
CA ALA A 11 8.11 -17.41 -28.48
C ALA A 11 7.93 -18.63 -29.37
N ARG A 12 8.34 -19.79 -28.86
CA ARG A 12 8.06 -21.12 -29.40
C ARG A 12 7.49 -21.97 -28.28
N ASP A 13 6.18 -22.20 -28.34
CA ASP A 13 5.41 -22.98 -27.36
C ASP A 13 5.71 -22.55 -25.91
N LEU A 14 5.78 -21.23 -25.66
CA LEU A 14 6.19 -20.66 -24.38
C LEU A 14 5.00 -20.67 -23.41
N PHE A 15 5.01 -21.59 -22.45
CA PHE A 15 4.00 -21.68 -21.40
C PHE A 15 4.57 -21.18 -20.08
N VAL A 16 3.87 -20.26 -19.44
CA VAL A 16 4.30 -19.61 -18.20
C VAL A 16 3.24 -19.83 -17.12
N THR A 17 3.67 -20.20 -15.92
CA THR A 17 2.78 -20.25 -14.75
C THR A 17 2.76 -18.90 -14.04
N GLN A 18 1.55 -18.35 -13.90
CA GLN A 18 1.27 -17.10 -13.19
C GLN A 18 0.61 -17.36 -11.81
N ALA A 19 0.67 -18.60 -11.31
CA ALA A 19 0.05 -19.01 -10.04
C ALA A 19 0.47 -18.14 -8.84
N ALA A 20 1.71 -17.63 -8.86
CA ALA A 20 2.22 -16.74 -7.81
C ALA A 20 1.53 -15.36 -7.78
N LEU A 21 0.91 -14.93 -8.88
CA LEU A 21 0.28 -13.61 -9.02
C LEU A 21 -1.25 -13.68 -9.11
N THR A 22 -1.79 -14.65 -9.84
CA THR A 22 -3.24 -14.80 -10.05
C THR A 22 -3.87 -15.87 -9.16
N GLY A 23 -3.08 -16.79 -8.60
CA GLY A 23 -3.57 -17.97 -7.89
C GLY A 23 -4.08 -19.08 -8.82
N GLU A 24 -3.98 -18.92 -10.14
CA GLU A 24 -4.40 -19.91 -11.12
C GLU A 24 -3.26 -20.87 -11.48
N SER A 25 -3.54 -22.18 -11.43
CA SER A 25 -2.54 -23.22 -11.71
C SER A 25 -2.40 -23.57 -13.20
N VAL A 26 -3.29 -23.06 -14.06
CA VAL A 26 -3.28 -23.35 -15.49
C VAL A 26 -2.17 -22.54 -16.15
N PRO A 27 -1.20 -23.18 -16.85
CA PRO A 27 -0.17 -22.46 -17.58
C PRO A 27 -0.79 -21.62 -18.71
N VAL A 28 -0.36 -20.36 -18.81
CA VAL A 28 -0.80 -19.44 -19.85
C VAL A 28 0.23 -19.43 -20.97
N GLU A 29 -0.24 -19.57 -22.20
CA GLU A 29 0.60 -19.46 -23.40
C GLU A 29 0.98 -18.00 -23.64
N LYS A 30 2.28 -17.76 -23.90
CA LYS A 30 2.80 -16.43 -24.20
C LYS A 30 3.16 -16.32 -25.67
N VAL A 31 2.57 -15.32 -26.33
CA VAL A 31 2.65 -15.10 -27.78
C VAL A 31 3.32 -13.74 -28.02
N PRO A 32 4.26 -13.65 -28.99
CA PRO A 32 4.89 -12.37 -29.30
C PRO A 32 3.86 -11.34 -29.76
N GLY A 33 4.04 -10.09 -29.33
CA GLY A 33 3.21 -8.98 -29.80
C GLY A 33 3.41 -8.73 -31.30
N PRO A 34 2.45 -8.08 -31.99
CA PRO A 34 2.60 -7.72 -33.39
C PRO A 34 3.90 -6.94 -33.61
N ARG A 35 4.80 -7.48 -34.44
CA ARG A 35 6.08 -6.86 -34.80
C ARG A 35 5.93 -5.50 -35.48
N ASP A 36 4.74 -5.23 -36.02
CA ASP A 36 4.43 -4.05 -36.84
C ASP A 36 3.92 -2.84 -36.02
N ALA A 37 3.85 -2.97 -34.69
CA ALA A 37 3.53 -1.83 -33.82
C ALA A 37 4.63 -0.74 -33.79
N ALA A 38 5.77 -0.95 -34.46
CA ALA A 38 6.76 0.11 -34.67
C ALA A 38 6.37 1.09 -35.80
N SER A 39 5.46 0.72 -36.72
CA SER A 39 5.04 1.60 -37.82
C SER A 39 3.56 1.99 -37.83
N SER A 40 2.70 1.34 -37.03
CA SER A 40 1.26 1.70 -36.95
C SER A 40 0.72 1.96 -35.53
N ALA A 41 1.57 2.09 -34.51
CA ALA A 41 1.12 2.43 -33.15
C ALA A 41 1.14 3.95 -32.84
N LEU A 42 1.22 4.80 -33.87
CA LEU A 42 1.00 6.24 -33.69
C LEU A 42 -0.49 6.64 -33.74
N GLU A 43 -1.42 5.73 -34.06
CA GLU A 43 -2.84 6.13 -34.21
C GLU A 43 -3.90 5.26 -33.49
N ASP A 44 -3.60 4.12 -32.84
CA ASP A 44 -4.67 3.27 -32.28
C ASP A 44 -4.41 2.55 -30.94
N VAL A 45 -3.66 3.17 -30.00
CA VAL A 45 -3.58 2.65 -28.61
C VAL A 45 -3.76 3.76 -27.57
N VAL A 46 -4.67 4.69 -27.83
CA VAL A 46 -5.21 5.56 -26.79
C VAL A 46 -6.71 5.77 -27.00
N PRO A 47 -7.58 5.02 -26.32
CA PRO A 47 -8.68 5.64 -25.62
C PRO A 47 -8.19 5.94 -24.21
N ALA A 48 -7.74 7.19 -24.00
CA ALA A 48 -7.53 7.80 -22.69
C ALA A 48 -8.88 8.07 -21.99
N SER A 49 -9.78 7.09 -22.02
CA SER A 49 -11.16 7.23 -21.58
C SER A 49 -11.73 5.89 -21.09
N ALA A 50 -10.97 5.18 -20.27
CA ALA A 50 -11.48 4.13 -19.39
C ALA A 50 -10.73 4.19 -18.05
N VAL A 51 -10.76 5.39 -17.46
CA VAL A 51 -10.46 5.62 -16.06
C VAL A 51 -11.45 4.78 -15.25
N GLU A 52 -10.91 3.93 -14.36
CA GLU A 52 -11.53 3.25 -13.20
C GLU A 52 -11.47 1.69 -13.20
N ASN A 53 -10.47 1.19 -12.45
CA ASN A 53 -10.48 -0.05 -11.65
C ASN A 53 -10.37 -1.42 -12.33
N ASN A 54 -10.24 -1.52 -13.65
CA ASN A 54 -10.20 -2.82 -14.37
C ASN A 54 -8.96 -3.03 -15.26
N GLU A 55 -7.90 -2.23 -15.07
CA GLU A 55 -6.69 -2.35 -15.88
C GLU A 55 -5.79 -3.50 -15.41
N ASP A 56 -5.72 -3.75 -14.09
CA ASP A 56 -4.84 -4.78 -13.51
C ASP A 56 -5.18 -6.19 -14.00
N VAL A 57 -6.47 -6.51 -14.13
CA VAL A 57 -6.97 -7.80 -14.65
C VAL A 57 -6.69 -7.92 -16.15
N ALA A 58 -6.88 -6.83 -16.91
CA ALA A 58 -6.58 -6.79 -18.34
C ALA A 58 -5.09 -6.93 -18.63
N LEU A 59 -4.20 -6.49 -17.73
CA LEU A 59 -2.75 -6.64 -17.87
C LEU A 59 -2.26 -8.05 -17.58
N LEU A 60 -2.80 -8.72 -16.56
CA LEU A 60 -2.42 -10.08 -16.18
C LEU A 60 -2.76 -11.12 -17.25
N ASP A 61 -3.87 -10.89 -17.97
CA ASP A 61 -4.37 -11.75 -19.07
C ASP A 61 -3.66 -11.48 -20.42
N ARG A 62 -2.80 -10.46 -20.50
CA ARG A 62 -2.02 -10.22 -21.72
C ARG A 62 -1.02 -11.36 -21.94
N THR A 63 -1.15 -12.01 -23.09
CA THR A 63 -0.25 -13.08 -23.54
C THR A 63 1.12 -12.58 -24.00
N THR A 64 1.25 -11.27 -24.26
CA THR A 64 2.51 -10.66 -24.71
C THR A 64 3.47 -10.29 -23.58
N VAL A 65 2.98 -10.19 -22.33
CA VAL A 65 3.80 -9.74 -21.19
C VAL A 65 4.11 -10.91 -20.26
N GLY A 66 5.37 -11.01 -19.85
CA GLY A 66 5.85 -11.86 -18.78
C GLY A 66 6.15 -11.01 -17.54
N PHE A 67 5.75 -11.51 -16.37
CA PHE A 67 5.92 -10.79 -15.10
C PHE A 67 7.10 -11.35 -14.32
N ALA A 68 7.78 -10.48 -13.56
CA ALA A 68 8.85 -10.87 -12.65
C ALA A 68 8.38 -11.97 -11.67
N GLY A 69 9.22 -12.98 -11.45
CA GLY A 69 8.91 -14.07 -10.52
C GLY A 69 7.99 -15.17 -11.07
N THR A 70 7.46 -15.02 -12.28
CA THR A 70 6.74 -16.11 -12.96
C THR A 70 7.71 -17.15 -13.52
N SER A 71 7.29 -18.42 -13.54
CA SER A 71 8.13 -19.53 -14.00
C SER A 71 7.70 -20.05 -15.38
N VAL A 72 8.67 -20.44 -16.19
CA VAL A 72 8.43 -21.04 -17.50
C VAL A 72 8.23 -22.53 -17.28
N VAL A 73 7.09 -23.06 -17.73
CA VAL A 73 6.74 -24.48 -17.64
C VAL A 73 7.30 -25.24 -18.84
N SER A 74 7.19 -24.67 -20.04
CA SER A 74 7.67 -25.27 -21.29
C SER A 74 7.94 -24.21 -22.35
N GLY A 75 8.74 -24.57 -23.35
CA GLY A 75 9.06 -23.73 -24.50
C GLY A 75 10.30 -22.87 -24.33
N MET A 76 10.53 -22.02 -25.32
CA MET A 76 11.62 -21.05 -25.34
C MET A 76 11.18 -19.76 -26.04
N GLY A 77 11.85 -18.66 -25.73
CA GLY A 77 11.54 -17.38 -26.35
C GLY A 77 12.58 -16.32 -26.03
N THR A 78 12.51 -15.23 -26.77
CA THR A 78 13.29 -14.02 -26.54
C THR A 78 12.32 -12.93 -26.06
N ALA A 79 12.67 -12.28 -24.96
CA ALA A 79 11.86 -11.21 -24.38
C ALA A 79 12.73 -10.00 -24.04
N LEU A 80 12.16 -8.81 -24.17
CA LEU A 80 12.77 -7.54 -23.76
C LEU A 80 12.33 -7.22 -22.34
N VAL A 81 13.29 -7.11 -21.42
CA VAL A 81 13.01 -6.68 -20.04
C VAL A 81 12.75 -5.17 -20.04
N VAL A 82 11.58 -4.76 -19.57
CA VAL A 82 11.13 -3.36 -19.50
C VAL A 82 11.33 -2.80 -18.09
N ALA A 83 11.07 -3.60 -17.06
CA ALA A 83 11.22 -3.18 -15.67
C ALA A 83 11.86 -4.28 -14.81
N THR A 84 12.64 -3.85 -13.82
CA THR A 84 13.38 -4.72 -12.91
C THR A 84 13.30 -4.18 -11.47
N GLY A 85 13.42 -5.07 -10.49
CA GLY A 85 13.43 -4.68 -9.07
C GLY A 85 12.13 -4.01 -8.63
N ASP A 86 12.26 -2.85 -7.99
CA ASP A 86 11.13 -2.10 -7.40
C ASP A 86 10.14 -1.55 -8.43
N HIS A 87 10.54 -1.49 -9.71
CA HIS A 87 9.69 -1.02 -10.79
C HIS A 87 8.86 -2.15 -11.44
N THR A 88 8.95 -3.37 -10.92
CA THR A 88 8.14 -4.50 -11.41
C THR A 88 6.70 -4.42 -10.87
N TYR A 89 5.78 -4.99 -11.61
CA TYR A 89 4.36 -5.07 -11.25
C TYR A 89 4.15 -5.73 -9.88
N VAL A 90 4.91 -6.80 -9.62
CA VAL A 90 4.89 -7.50 -8.33
C VAL A 90 5.35 -6.60 -7.19
N ALA A 91 6.42 -5.82 -7.41
CA ALA A 91 6.91 -4.87 -6.42
C ALA A 91 5.91 -3.73 -6.19
N ALA A 92 5.28 -3.21 -7.24
CA ALA A 92 4.25 -2.17 -7.14
C ALA A 92 3.01 -2.67 -6.36
N MET A 93 2.58 -3.92 -6.60
CA MET A 93 1.51 -4.56 -5.82
C MET A 93 1.89 -4.71 -4.35
N SER A 94 3.11 -5.16 -4.07
CA SER A 94 3.61 -5.31 -2.70
C SER A 94 3.73 -3.96 -1.99
N ALA A 95 4.15 -2.92 -2.69
CA ALA A 95 4.21 -1.55 -2.16
C ALA A 95 2.83 -1.03 -1.77
N LYS A 96 1.81 -1.21 -2.63
CA LYS A 96 0.41 -0.85 -2.32
C LYS A 96 -0.14 -1.60 -1.11
N LEU A 97 0.21 -2.88 -0.94
CA LEU A 97 -0.22 -3.67 0.23
C LEU A 97 0.46 -3.22 1.53
N THR A 98 1.68 -2.67 1.41
CA THR A 98 2.47 -2.19 2.56
C THR A 98 2.11 -0.77 2.96
N GLU A 99 1.26 -0.08 2.19
CA GLU A 99 0.71 1.20 2.63
C GLU A 99 -0.03 1.01 3.96
N MET A 100 0.44 1.73 4.98
CA MET A 100 -0.11 1.61 6.33
C MET A 100 -1.61 1.92 6.28
N PRO A 101 -2.47 0.99 6.73
CA PRO A 101 -3.88 1.30 6.87
C PRO A 101 -4.01 2.47 7.85
N GLY A 102 -4.72 3.52 7.44
CA GLY A 102 -5.07 4.61 8.34
C GLY A 102 -5.81 4.09 9.58
N LEU A 103 -5.87 4.90 10.64
CA LEU A 103 -6.48 4.53 11.93
C LEU A 103 -7.76 3.72 11.75
N ASN A 104 -7.81 2.51 12.29
CA ASN A 104 -8.98 1.65 12.14
C ASN A 104 -10.18 2.21 12.93
N ALA A 105 -11.40 1.73 12.64
CA ALA A 105 -12.62 2.24 13.27
C ALA A 105 -12.59 2.12 14.80
N PHE A 106 -11.95 1.07 15.31
CA PHE A 106 -11.75 0.84 16.74
C PHE A 106 -10.80 1.86 17.36
N GLU A 107 -9.64 2.11 16.76
CA GLU A 107 -8.65 3.11 17.19
C GLU A 107 -9.24 4.52 17.18
N ARG A 108 -10.06 4.85 16.17
CA ARG A 108 -10.82 6.11 16.14
C ARG A 108 -11.80 6.19 17.32
N GLY A 109 -12.48 5.09 17.64
CA GLY A 109 -13.37 4.98 18.79
C GLY A 109 -12.64 5.17 20.12
N VAL A 110 -11.53 4.46 20.32
CA VAL A 110 -10.69 4.57 21.52
C VAL A 110 -10.15 5.98 21.68
N ARG A 111 -9.63 6.61 20.59
CA ARG A 111 -9.17 8.00 20.64
C ARG A 111 -10.26 8.97 21.10
N ARG A 112 -11.51 8.77 20.65
CA ARG A 112 -12.64 9.62 21.04
C ARG A 112 -12.95 9.51 22.53
N VAL A 113 -12.94 8.29 23.06
CA VAL A 113 -13.17 8.04 24.50
C VAL A 113 -11.98 8.54 25.33
N SER A 114 -10.74 8.32 24.89
CA SER A 114 -9.54 8.85 25.54
C SER A 114 -9.56 10.37 25.64
N TYR A 115 -10.10 11.07 24.64
CA TYR A 115 -10.23 12.54 24.67
C TYR A 115 -11.19 13.04 25.76
N ILE A 116 -12.12 12.19 26.23
CA ILE A 116 -13.04 12.52 27.32
C ILE A 116 -12.41 12.21 28.68
N LEU A 117 -11.65 11.09 28.78
CA LEU A 117 -11.10 10.60 30.05
C LEU A 117 -9.77 11.27 30.46
N VAL A 118 -8.92 11.67 29.51
CA VAL A 118 -7.62 12.29 29.84
C VAL A 118 -7.76 13.69 30.45
N PRO A 119 -8.62 14.59 29.93
CA PRO A 119 -8.79 15.92 30.50
C PRO A 119 -9.41 15.89 31.89
N THR A 120 -10.38 14.99 32.12
CA THR A 120 -11.09 14.87 33.41
C THR A 120 -10.15 14.47 34.55
N ARG A 121 -9.19 13.58 34.30
CA ARG A 121 -8.12 13.27 35.28
C ARG A 121 -7.26 14.51 35.59
N LYS A 122 -6.94 15.31 34.57
CA LYS A 122 -6.07 16.49 34.71
C LYS A 122 -6.76 17.62 35.46
N SER A 123 -8.05 17.84 35.25
CA SER A 123 -8.82 18.83 36.00
C SER A 123 -9.04 18.44 37.47
N LEU A 124 -9.22 17.14 37.77
CA LEU A 124 -9.31 16.67 39.16
C LEU A 124 -8.00 16.90 39.95
N THR A 125 -6.86 16.60 39.34
CA THR A 125 -5.55 16.81 39.99
C THR A 125 -5.19 18.28 40.18
N LEU A 126 -5.61 19.15 39.26
CA LEU A 126 -5.45 20.61 39.43
C LEU A 126 -6.33 21.17 40.55
N LEU A 127 -7.55 20.64 40.72
CA LEU A 127 -8.45 21.02 41.81
C LEU A 127 -7.89 20.63 43.19
N GLU A 128 -7.37 19.41 43.33
CA GLU A 128 -6.72 18.97 44.58
C GLU A 128 -5.49 19.83 44.91
N GLY A 129 -4.64 20.15 43.93
CA GLY A 129 -3.48 21.02 44.11
C GLY A 129 -3.86 22.45 44.54
N MET A 130 -4.85 23.06 43.89
CA MET A 130 -5.34 24.40 44.25
C MET A 130 -5.97 24.44 45.65
N CYS A 131 -6.62 23.36 46.09
CA CYS A 131 -7.22 23.27 47.42
C CYS A 131 -6.15 23.11 48.52
N LEU A 132 -5.07 22.35 48.26
CA LEU A 132 -3.94 22.25 49.19
C LEU A 132 -3.20 23.60 49.36
N ASP A 133 -2.95 24.32 48.27
CA ASP A 133 -2.25 25.61 48.33
C ASP A 133 -3.05 26.69 49.08
N THR A 134 -4.38 26.71 48.92
CA THR A 134 -5.26 27.63 49.66
C THR A 134 -5.34 27.30 51.16
N HIS A 135 -5.26 26.02 51.53
CA HIS A 135 -5.27 25.61 52.94
C HIS A 135 -3.93 25.87 53.66
N VAL A 136 -2.79 25.74 52.96
CA VAL A 136 -1.46 26.07 53.50
C VAL A 136 -1.27 27.58 53.66
N THR A 137 -1.71 28.37 52.68
CA THR A 137 -1.64 29.84 52.76
C THR A 137 -2.53 30.41 53.86
N ASN A 138 -3.76 29.90 54.05
CA ASN A 138 -4.64 30.32 55.14
C ASN A 138 -4.10 29.97 56.55
N SER A 139 -3.42 28.82 56.69
CA SER A 139 -2.74 28.40 57.92
C SER A 139 -1.56 29.32 58.32
N SER A 140 -0.86 29.89 57.33
CA SER A 140 0.24 30.82 57.57
C SER A 140 -0.21 32.23 57.96
N ALA A 141 -1.40 32.66 57.54
CA ALA A 141 -1.94 33.99 57.87
C ALA A 141 -2.38 34.12 59.34
N SER A 142 -2.89 33.04 59.95
CA SER A 142 -3.46 33.08 61.32
C SER A 142 -2.41 33.12 62.45
N ARG A 143 -1.11 33.03 62.16
CA ARG A 143 -0.03 33.05 63.18
C ARG A 143 0.61 34.42 63.42
N SER A 144 0.23 35.45 62.65
CA SER A 144 0.92 36.76 62.68
C SER A 144 0.21 37.87 63.48
N SER A 145 -0.98 37.62 64.06
CA SER A 145 -1.74 38.62 64.81
C SER A 145 -1.80 38.31 66.32
N TRP A 146 -0.72 38.57 67.05
CA TRP A 146 -0.77 38.74 68.51
C TRP A 146 -0.27 40.16 68.84
N PRO A 147 -1.10 41.06 69.39
CA PRO A 147 -0.62 42.36 69.85
C PRO A 147 0.14 42.17 71.18
N ARG A 148 1.21 42.94 71.34
CA ARG A 148 1.98 43.07 72.59
C ARG A 148 1.20 43.81 73.66
#